data_AF-A0A9D7VA44-F1
#
_entry.id   AF-A0A9D7VA44-F1
#
_cell.length_a   1.000
_cell.length_b   1.000
_cell.length_c   1.000
_cell.angle_alpha   90.00
_cell.angle_beta   90.00
_cell.angle_gamma   90.00
#
_symmetry.space_group_name_H-M   'P 1'
#
loop_
_entity.id
_entity.type
_entity.pdbx_description
1 polymer ?
#
loop_
_entity_poly.entity_id
_entity_poly.type
_entity_poly.pdbx_seq_one_letter_code
_entity_poly.pdbx_strand_id
1 'polypeptide(L)'
;MNNLWRNAKYNLIEKIIRRYPDLQDFLETSNFEPSIKREDSRLVVVRPKVAIACNLPKAFAEGNCEIDFSNIILRNLKITLNHQDILNQLMIGLNTQIDWSCRLFLKQLDTDTFQVNLGKITLILSELEALDLCFCVDVVCQEYKKSIIEFENSLETWDFEFVEVANFRGFILFSVGEKLWKLMLQFADEFDYSKGKSEWHLFNREDISIRVSRGIRDHAFILPKIDNHLSLTSNNKINILYKINDVYLQFMKKGKVTYWEQDIGVKGTWTARYTKHWLLEKYIPQVISYYLQKFQLSESELLAEIINYKGDRLEIKQINEIKDLLPYLRDIQSWLHISKTNIPATLLQSYYQAFTDLIRNTDSSITGIDYIIRNLLAVQWKNTQTEILDNYRQYNFKYAINCLEEQVAKINNNKYENSFPADLITRTFIWIIENGKISFSQAQLNAAKQALQPLWEESRFQMRHVFVNL
;
A
#
# COMPACT_ATOMS: atom_id res chain seq x y z
N MET A 1 -36.02 4.36 -11.93
CA MET A 1 -37.10 3.49 -12.45
C MET A 1 -36.77 2.75 -13.76
N ASN A 2 -35.81 3.19 -14.60
CA ASN A 2 -35.45 2.48 -15.85
C ASN A 2 -34.59 1.20 -15.71
N ASN A 3 -33.89 0.99 -14.58
CA ASN A 3 -33.02 -0.19 -14.41
C ASN A 3 -33.78 -1.47 -14.01
N LEU A 4 -34.90 -1.35 -13.29
CA LEU A 4 -35.73 -2.50 -12.87
C LEU A 4 -36.36 -3.24 -14.06
N TRP A 5 -36.80 -2.51 -15.08
CA TRP A 5 -37.41 -3.10 -16.29
C TRP A 5 -36.39 -3.78 -17.21
N ARG A 6 -35.13 -3.33 -17.21
CA ARG A 6 -34.03 -4.02 -17.92
C ARG A 6 -33.62 -5.31 -17.19
N ASN A 7 -33.59 -5.31 -15.85
CA ASN A 7 -33.31 -6.50 -15.03
C ASN A 7 -34.33 -7.61 -15.22
N ALA A 8 -35.63 -7.26 -15.22
CA ALA A 8 -36.68 -8.24 -15.45
C ALA A 8 -36.50 -8.93 -16.81
N LYS A 9 -36.14 -8.19 -17.87
CA LYS A 9 -35.91 -8.75 -19.21
C LYS A 9 -34.64 -9.59 -19.31
N TYR A 10 -33.54 -9.22 -18.64
CA TYR A 10 -32.29 -10.00 -18.64
C TYR A 10 -32.48 -11.37 -17.99
N ASN A 11 -33.03 -11.38 -16.77
CA ASN A 11 -33.36 -12.62 -16.08
C ASN A 11 -34.42 -13.44 -16.83
N LEU A 12 -35.33 -12.79 -17.56
CA LEU A 12 -36.29 -13.49 -18.42
C LEU A 12 -35.60 -14.17 -19.60
N ILE A 13 -34.68 -13.49 -20.30
CA ILE A 13 -33.98 -14.05 -21.47
C ILE A 13 -33.12 -15.23 -21.04
N GLU A 14 -32.36 -15.11 -19.95
CA GLU A 14 -31.52 -16.22 -19.47
C GLU A 14 -32.37 -17.39 -18.93
N LYS A 15 -33.46 -17.10 -18.19
CA LYS A 15 -34.42 -18.15 -17.76
C LYS A 15 -35.17 -18.78 -18.92
N ILE A 16 -35.46 -18.04 -19.97
CA ILE A 16 -36.08 -18.53 -21.21
C ILE A 16 -35.09 -19.45 -21.91
N ILE A 17 -33.84 -19.03 -22.12
CA ILE A 17 -32.81 -19.85 -22.76
C ILE A 17 -32.55 -21.14 -21.97
N ARG A 18 -32.51 -21.10 -20.64
CA ARG A 18 -32.40 -22.31 -19.78
C ARG A 18 -33.62 -23.24 -19.84
N ARG A 19 -34.79 -22.76 -20.27
CA ARG A 19 -36.03 -23.57 -20.41
C ARG A 19 -36.13 -24.29 -21.76
N TYR A 20 -35.25 -23.98 -22.71
CA TYR A 20 -35.19 -24.63 -24.02
C TYR A 20 -33.86 -25.39 -24.16
N PRO A 21 -33.87 -26.73 -24.08
CA PRO A 21 -32.67 -27.56 -24.20
C PRO A 21 -31.84 -27.25 -25.47
N ASP A 22 -32.54 -26.93 -26.56
CA ASP A 22 -31.95 -26.63 -27.87
C ASP A 22 -31.16 -25.31 -27.91
N LEU A 23 -31.40 -24.41 -26.95
CA LEU A 23 -30.67 -23.15 -26.79
C LEU A 23 -29.62 -23.22 -25.67
N GLN A 24 -29.59 -24.33 -24.92
CA GLN A 24 -28.59 -24.59 -23.89
C GLN A 24 -27.20 -24.76 -24.52
N ASP A 25 -27.13 -25.42 -25.68
CA ASP A 25 -25.92 -25.51 -26.52
C ASP A 25 -25.34 -24.13 -26.88
N PHE A 26 -26.16 -23.09 -27.04
CA PHE A 26 -25.68 -21.72 -27.30
C PHE A 26 -25.03 -21.06 -26.08
N LEU A 27 -25.46 -21.39 -24.86
CA LEU A 27 -24.81 -20.94 -23.61
C LEU A 27 -23.55 -21.75 -23.29
N GLU A 28 -23.48 -23.01 -23.75
CA GLU A 28 -22.34 -23.91 -23.54
C GLU A 28 -21.21 -23.70 -24.57
N THR A 29 -21.55 -23.42 -25.83
CA THR A 29 -20.58 -23.08 -26.91
C THR A 29 -19.95 -21.70 -26.76
N SER A 30 -20.49 -20.85 -25.89
CA SER A 30 -19.98 -19.51 -25.62
C SER A 30 -19.19 -19.45 -24.31
N ASN A 31 -18.39 -20.48 -24.02
CA ASN A 31 -17.49 -20.52 -22.87
C ASN A 31 -16.03 -20.46 -23.31
N PHE A 32 -15.22 -19.69 -22.60
CA PHE A 32 -13.77 -19.71 -22.79
C PHE A 32 -13.16 -20.98 -22.18
N GLU A 33 -12.06 -21.47 -22.76
CA GLU A 33 -11.29 -22.56 -22.16
C GLU A 33 -10.48 -22.06 -20.95
N PRO A 34 -10.71 -22.60 -19.74
CA PRO A 34 -10.02 -22.13 -18.55
C PRO A 34 -8.51 -22.30 -18.66
N SER A 35 -7.77 -21.23 -18.43
CA SER A 35 -6.30 -21.26 -18.47
C SER A 35 -5.69 -20.09 -17.72
N ILE A 36 -4.46 -20.26 -17.25
CA ILE A 36 -3.64 -19.20 -16.70
C ILE A 36 -2.32 -19.23 -17.46
N LYS A 37 -2.03 -18.16 -18.19
CA LYS A 37 -0.82 -18.04 -19.01
C LYS A 37 -0.07 -16.78 -18.64
N ARG A 38 1.24 -16.90 -18.44
CA ARG A 38 2.13 -15.76 -18.17
C ARG A 38 3.20 -15.70 -19.25
N GLU A 39 3.24 -14.60 -19.96
CA GLU A 39 4.25 -14.26 -20.98
C GLU A 39 4.93 -12.97 -20.55
N ASP A 40 6.15 -13.08 -20.01
CA ASP A 40 6.89 -11.98 -19.38
C ASP A 40 6.06 -11.24 -18.30
N SER A 41 5.56 -10.06 -18.65
CA SER A 41 4.72 -9.20 -17.79
C SER A 41 3.24 -9.27 -18.14
N ARG A 42 2.86 -10.01 -19.18
CA ARG A 42 1.47 -10.19 -19.56
C ARG A 42 0.94 -11.45 -18.89
N LEU A 43 -0.07 -11.27 -18.05
CA LEU A 43 -0.79 -12.34 -17.38
C LEU A 43 -2.19 -12.44 -17.99
N VAL A 44 -2.55 -13.62 -18.46
CA VAL A 44 -3.88 -13.90 -19.00
C VAL A 44 -4.53 -14.96 -18.13
N VAL A 45 -5.65 -14.62 -17.50
CA VAL A 45 -6.45 -15.52 -16.66
C VAL A 45 -7.80 -15.69 -17.34
N VAL A 46 -8.15 -16.93 -17.63
CA VAL A 46 -9.35 -17.29 -18.36
C VAL A 46 -10.17 -18.25 -17.52
N ARG A 47 -11.45 -17.93 -17.40
CA ARG A 47 -12.51 -18.74 -16.81
C ARG A 47 -13.65 -18.87 -17.81
N PRO A 48 -14.57 -19.84 -17.64
CA PRO A 48 -15.62 -20.10 -18.62
C PRO A 48 -16.38 -18.85 -19.06
N LYS A 49 -16.70 -17.92 -18.14
CA LYS A 49 -17.45 -16.70 -18.46
C LYS A 49 -16.64 -15.43 -18.65
N VAL A 50 -15.40 -15.38 -18.14
CA VAL A 50 -14.60 -14.14 -18.09
C VAL A 50 -13.15 -14.43 -18.42
N ALA A 51 -12.54 -13.59 -19.24
CA ALA A 51 -11.11 -13.57 -19.49
C ALA A 51 -10.55 -12.20 -19.10
N ILE A 52 -9.42 -12.18 -18.38
CA ILE A 52 -8.68 -10.95 -18.06
C ILE A 52 -7.26 -11.09 -18.59
N ALA A 53 -6.86 -10.18 -19.46
CA ALA A 53 -5.49 -10.03 -19.90
C ALA A 53 -4.89 -8.76 -19.28
N CYS A 54 -3.89 -8.92 -18.41
CA CYS A 54 -3.28 -7.83 -17.66
C CYS A 54 -1.81 -7.68 -18.01
N ASN A 55 -1.38 -6.45 -18.27
CA ASN A 55 0.02 -6.07 -18.28
C ASN A 55 0.40 -5.60 -16.87
N LEU A 56 1.20 -6.42 -16.18
CA LEU A 56 1.69 -6.16 -14.84
C LEU A 56 2.63 -4.94 -14.81
N PRO A 57 2.63 -4.17 -13.71
CA PRO A 57 3.43 -2.96 -13.61
C PRO A 57 4.92 -3.30 -13.64
N LYS A 58 5.72 -2.45 -14.31
CA LYS A 58 7.18 -2.62 -14.42
C LYS A 58 7.89 -1.44 -13.81
N ALA A 59 8.51 -1.65 -12.66
CA ALA A 59 9.37 -0.63 -12.04
C ALA A 59 8.65 0.71 -11.78
N PHE A 60 7.42 0.70 -11.25
CA PHE A 60 6.43 1.80 -11.21
C PHE A 60 5.77 2.22 -12.52
N ALA A 61 6.08 1.58 -13.66
CA ALA A 61 5.32 1.86 -14.87
C ALA A 61 3.91 1.36 -14.65
N GLU A 62 2.95 2.18 -15.07
CA GLU A 62 1.54 1.85 -15.01
C GLU A 62 1.25 0.54 -15.74
N GLY A 63 0.45 -0.31 -15.11
CA GLY A 63 -0.12 -1.48 -15.75
C GLY A 63 -1.52 -1.17 -16.29
N ASN A 64 -2.06 -2.12 -17.05
CA ASN A 64 -3.43 -2.05 -17.53
C ASN A 64 -3.99 -3.46 -17.68
N CYS A 65 -5.32 -3.58 -17.79
CA CYS A 65 -5.94 -4.86 -18.12
C CYS A 65 -7.10 -4.69 -19.08
N GLU A 66 -7.38 -5.75 -19.81
CA GLU A 66 -8.52 -5.93 -20.69
C GLU A 66 -9.38 -7.07 -20.13
N ILE A 67 -10.68 -6.83 -19.99
CA ILE A 67 -11.66 -7.78 -19.48
C ILE A 67 -12.66 -8.08 -20.60
N ASP A 68 -12.78 -9.37 -20.91
CA ASP A 68 -13.66 -9.91 -21.93
C ASP A 68 -14.67 -10.87 -21.29
N PHE A 69 -15.90 -10.87 -21.80
CA PHE A 69 -16.99 -11.74 -21.36
C PHE A 69 -17.39 -12.71 -22.46
N SER A 70 -17.69 -13.94 -22.08
CA SER A 70 -18.08 -14.99 -23.02
C SER A 70 -19.57 -14.93 -23.37
N ASN A 71 -20.37 -14.28 -22.52
CA ASN A 71 -21.82 -14.13 -22.68
C ASN A 71 -22.17 -13.46 -24.02
N ILE A 72 -23.15 -14.02 -24.72
CA ILE A 72 -23.69 -13.51 -26.00
C ILE A 72 -24.06 -12.02 -25.93
N ILE A 73 -24.64 -11.55 -24.82
CA ILE A 73 -25.06 -10.16 -24.64
C ILE A 73 -23.85 -9.22 -24.49
N LEU A 74 -22.80 -9.69 -23.83
CA LEU A 74 -21.57 -8.95 -23.58
C LEU A 74 -20.48 -9.29 -24.62
N ARG A 75 -20.82 -10.08 -25.64
CA ARG A 75 -19.88 -10.53 -26.65
C ARG A 75 -19.37 -9.33 -27.44
N ASN A 76 -18.05 -9.27 -27.63
CA ASN A 76 -17.32 -8.14 -28.22
C ASN A 76 -17.24 -6.87 -27.35
N LEU A 77 -17.80 -6.87 -26.13
CA LEU A 77 -17.50 -5.82 -25.17
C LEU A 77 -16.11 -6.07 -24.57
N LYS A 78 -15.18 -5.17 -24.87
CA LYS A 78 -13.85 -5.15 -24.27
C LYS A 78 -13.76 -4.01 -23.29
N ILE A 79 -13.54 -4.32 -22.02
CA ILE A 79 -13.37 -3.30 -20.98
C ILE A 79 -11.89 -3.16 -20.68
N THR A 80 -11.34 -1.98 -20.97
CA THR A 80 -9.95 -1.64 -20.64
C THR A 80 -9.92 -0.84 -19.34
N LEU A 81 -9.10 -1.28 -18.38
CA LEU A 81 -8.84 -0.58 -17.13
C LEU A 81 -7.38 -0.12 -17.11
N ASN A 82 -7.16 1.13 -16.72
CA ASN A 82 -5.82 1.66 -16.51
C ASN A 82 -5.29 1.30 -15.11
N HIS A 83 -4.09 1.78 -14.78
CA HIS A 83 -3.46 1.52 -13.50
C HIS A 83 -4.31 1.95 -12.29
N GLN A 84 -4.86 3.16 -12.35
CA GLN A 84 -5.68 3.72 -11.29
C GLN A 84 -7.00 2.97 -11.14
N ASP A 85 -7.63 2.54 -12.23
CA ASP A 85 -8.84 1.73 -12.19
C ASP A 85 -8.59 0.39 -11.48
N ILE A 86 -7.47 -0.29 -11.82
CA ILE A 86 -7.09 -1.57 -11.20
C ILE A 86 -6.86 -1.39 -9.69
N LEU A 87 -6.08 -0.39 -9.29
CA LEU A 87 -5.75 -0.15 -7.89
C LEU A 87 -6.98 0.25 -7.08
N ASN A 88 -7.77 1.21 -7.57
CA ASN A 88 -8.82 1.82 -6.76
C ASN A 88 -10.10 0.99 -6.74
N GLN A 89 -10.37 0.17 -7.77
CA GLN A 89 -11.62 -0.59 -7.87
C GLN A 89 -11.43 -2.08 -7.56
N LEU A 90 -10.39 -2.71 -8.10
CA LEU A 90 -10.25 -4.17 -8.07
C LEU A 90 -9.44 -4.69 -6.88
N MET A 91 -8.56 -3.88 -6.32
CA MET A 91 -7.57 -4.31 -5.32
C MET A 91 -8.16 -4.51 -3.91
N ILE A 92 -9.34 -3.97 -3.63
CA ILE A 92 -9.98 -4.03 -2.32
C ILE A 92 -10.87 -5.27 -2.24
N GLY A 93 -10.71 -6.07 -1.17
CA GLY A 93 -11.50 -7.26 -0.93
C GLY A 93 -11.09 -8.48 -1.76
N LEU A 94 -9.81 -8.60 -2.12
CA LEU A 94 -9.30 -9.79 -2.80
C LEU A 94 -9.57 -11.06 -2.00
N ASN A 95 -9.86 -12.15 -2.68
CA ASN A 95 -10.16 -13.48 -2.13
C ASN A 95 -11.38 -13.54 -1.21
N THR A 96 -12.25 -12.52 -1.20
CA THR A 96 -13.50 -12.60 -0.44
C THR A 96 -14.63 -13.16 -1.29
N GLN A 97 -15.59 -13.79 -0.62
CA GLN A 97 -16.81 -14.23 -1.29
C GLN A 97 -17.61 -13.03 -1.82
N ILE A 98 -18.40 -13.29 -2.86
CA ILE A 98 -19.19 -12.27 -3.58
C ILE A 98 -20.31 -11.64 -2.73
N ASP A 99 -20.77 -12.33 -1.69
CA ASP A 99 -21.86 -11.93 -0.79
C ASP A 99 -21.39 -11.11 0.42
N TRP A 100 -20.07 -11.02 0.68
CA TRP A 100 -19.55 -10.36 1.89
C TRP A 100 -19.50 -8.83 1.80
N SER A 101 -19.76 -8.26 0.61
CA SER A 101 -19.66 -6.81 0.38
C SER A 101 -18.28 -6.21 0.75
N CYS A 102 -17.21 -6.99 0.65
CA CYS A 102 -15.83 -6.50 0.86
C CYS A 102 -15.22 -5.88 -0.41
N ARG A 103 -15.74 -6.24 -1.60
CA ARG A 103 -15.21 -5.80 -2.90
C ARG A 103 -15.91 -4.51 -3.35
N LEU A 104 -15.16 -3.46 -3.64
CA LEU A 104 -15.75 -2.17 -4.05
C LEU A 104 -16.43 -2.20 -5.41
N PHE A 105 -15.87 -2.95 -6.36
CA PHE A 105 -16.40 -3.05 -7.71
C PHE A 105 -17.67 -3.90 -7.81
N LEU A 106 -18.09 -4.59 -6.75
CA LEU A 106 -19.17 -5.57 -6.75
C LEU A 106 -20.25 -5.21 -5.72
N LYS A 107 -21.50 -5.16 -6.16
CA LYS A 107 -22.65 -4.95 -5.28
C LYS A 107 -23.75 -5.96 -5.59
N GLN A 108 -24.18 -6.72 -4.60
CA GLN A 108 -25.33 -7.62 -4.75
C GLN A 108 -26.61 -6.79 -4.91
N LEU A 109 -27.40 -7.11 -5.95
CA LEU A 109 -28.71 -6.50 -6.19
C LEU A 109 -29.86 -7.41 -5.75
N ASP A 110 -29.70 -8.71 -5.98
CA ASP A 110 -30.66 -9.77 -5.64
C ASP A 110 -29.88 -11.07 -5.34
N THR A 111 -30.56 -12.18 -5.00
CA THR A 111 -29.89 -13.46 -4.68
C THR A 111 -28.91 -13.90 -5.78
N ASP A 112 -29.29 -13.73 -7.05
CA ASP A 112 -28.56 -14.30 -8.20
C ASP A 112 -27.96 -13.21 -9.12
N THR A 113 -28.07 -11.92 -8.76
CA THR A 113 -27.65 -10.82 -9.64
C THR A 113 -26.76 -9.81 -8.92
N PHE A 114 -25.69 -9.42 -9.62
CA PHE A 114 -24.66 -8.55 -9.09
C PHE A 114 -24.44 -7.38 -10.03
N GLN A 115 -24.44 -6.17 -9.48
CA GLN A 115 -23.95 -4.99 -10.17
C GLN A 115 -22.43 -4.95 -10.07
N VAL A 116 -21.78 -4.76 -11.20
CA VAL A 116 -20.33 -4.67 -11.31
C VAL A 116 -19.94 -3.33 -11.93
N ASN A 117 -19.03 -2.60 -11.30
CA ASN A 117 -18.49 -1.34 -11.82
C ASN A 117 -17.03 -1.56 -12.22
N LEU A 118 -16.71 -1.42 -13.51
CA LEU A 118 -15.37 -1.58 -14.06
C LEU A 118 -14.99 -0.31 -14.84
N GLY A 119 -14.08 0.48 -14.27
CA GLY A 119 -13.72 1.78 -14.82
C GLY A 119 -14.93 2.72 -14.80
N LYS A 120 -15.42 3.08 -15.99
CA LYS A 120 -16.63 3.91 -16.18
C LYS A 120 -17.87 3.11 -16.58
N ILE A 121 -17.77 1.79 -16.64
CA ILE A 121 -18.82 0.90 -17.14
C ILE A 121 -19.48 0.18 -15.96
N THR A 122 -20.81 0.20 -15.93
CA THR A 122 -21.60 -0.60 -15.00
C THR A 122 -22.28 -1.74 -15.75
N LEU A 123 -22.06 -2.96 -15.29
CA LEU A 123 -22.66 -4.18 -15.81
C LEU A 123 -23.52 -4.86 -14.74
N ILE A 124 -24.40 -5.74 -15.18
CA ILE A 124 -25.17 -6.62 -14.32
C ILE A 124 -24.83 -8.04 -14.73
N LEU A 125 -24.29 -8.80 -13.79
CA LEU A 125 -23.79 -10.14 -13.98
C LEU A 125 -24.64 -11.13 -13.19
N SER A 126 -24.78 -12.34 -13.72
CA SER A 126 -25.25 -13.50 -12.97
C SER A 126 -24.23 -13.89 -11.90
N GLU A 127 -24.66 -14.71 -10.94
CA GLU A 127 -23.77 -15.27 -9.90
C GLU A 127 -22.52 -15.97 -10.49
N LEU A 128 -22.70 -16.79 -11.54
CA LEU A 128 -21.59 -17.51 -12.17
C LEU A 128 -20.58 -16.57 -12.83
N GLU A 129 -21.06 -15.54 -13.54
CA GLU A 129 -20.22 -14.52 -14.15
C GLU A 129 -19.48 -13.69 -13.09
N ALA A 130 -20.16 -13.36 -11.99
CA ALA A 130 -19.56 -12.63 -10.87
C ALA A 130 -18.48 -13.46 -10.16
N LEU A 131 -18.69 -14.77 -9.98
CA LEU A 131 -17.71 -15.70 -9.42
C LEU A 131 -16.47 -15.82 -10.31
N ASP A 132 -16.66 -16.04 -11.61
CA ASP A 132 -15.55 -16.14 -12.56
C ASP A 132 -14.78 -14.80 -12.67
N LEU A 133 -15.49 -13.66 -12.67
CA LEU A 133 -14.86 -12.34 -12.62
C LEU A 133 -14.01 -12.17 -11.35
N CYS A 134 -14.56 -12.48 -10.17
CA CYS A 134 -13.85 -12.34 -8.91
C CYS A 134 -12.61 -13.23 -8.86
N PHE A 135 -12.70 -14.47 -9.36
CA PHE A 135 -11.55 -15.35 -9.46
C PHE A 135 -10.46 -14.77 -10.36
N CYS A 136 -10.81 -14.31 -11.57
CA CYS A 136 -9.85 -13.71 -12.48
C CYS A 136 -9.20 -12.46 -11.87
N VAL A 137 -10.00 -11.61 -11.23
CA VAL A 137 -9.53 -10.42 -10.51
C VAL A 137 -8.57 -10.79 -9.39
N ASP A 138 -8.90 -11.79 -8.57
CA ASP A 138 -8.06 -12.22 -7.46
C ASP A 138 -6.67 -12.65 -7.93
N VAL A 139 -6.60 -13.50 -8.96
CA VAL A 139 -5.33 -13.98 -9.52
C VAL A 139 -4.53 -12.81 -10.11
N VAL A 140 -5.17 -11.95 -10.91
CA VAL A 140 -4.50 -10.83 -11.56
C VAL A 140 -3.99 -9.82 -10.53
N CYS A 141 -4.85 -9.37 -9.62
CA CYS A 141 -4.52 -8.36 -8.62
C CYS A 141 -3.50 -8.85 -7.59
N GLN A 142 -3.46 -10.14 -7.26
CA GLN A 142 -2.40 -10.71 -6.43
C GLN A 142 -1.04 -10.56 -7.09
N GLU A 143 -0.89 -10.97 -8.35
CA GLU A 143 0.37 -10.83 -9.09
C GLU A 143 0.72 -9.36 -9.36
N TYR A 144 -0.30 -8.51 -9.54
CA TYR A 144 -0.14 -7.07 -9.67
C TYR A 144 0.44 -6.44 -8.40
N LYS A 145 -0.18 -6.74 -7.25
CA LYS A 145 0.26 -6.29 -5.92
C LYS A 145 1.66 -6.81 -5.61
N LYS A 146 1.93 -8.09 -5.86
CA LYS A 146 3.24 -8.71 -5.69
C LYS A 146 4.31 -7.96 -6.49
N SER A 147 4.02 -7.64 -7.76
CA SER A 147 4.97 -6.91 -8.63
C SER A 147 5.33 -5.52 -8.09
N ILE A 148 4.36 -4.81 -7.47
CA ILE A 148 4.61 -3.51 -6.82
C ILE A 148 5.42 -3.70 -5.53
N ILE A 149 5.04 -4.66 -4.69
CA ILE A 149 5.71 -4.92 -3.41
C ILE A 149 7.16 -5.35 -3.63
N GLU A 150 7.41 -6.27 -4.57
CA GLU A 150 8.77 -6.70 -4.95
C GLU A 150 9.61 -5.47 -5.32
N PHE A 151 9.05 -4.59 -6.13
CA PHE A 151 9.73 -3.37 -6.51
C PHE A 151 10.08 -2.47 -5.31
N GLU A 152 9.08 -2.15 -4.47
CA GLU A 152 9.26 -1.27 -3.30
C GLU A 152 10.28 -1.85 -2.31
N ASN A 153 10.29 -3.17 -2.15
CA ASN A 153 11.24 -3.87 -1.30
C ASN A 153 12.66 -3.78 -1.87
N SER A 154 12.85 -4.05 -3.15
CA SER A 154 14.19 -4.06 -3.75
C SER A 154 14.83 -2.68 -3.76
N LEU A 155 14.07 -1.60 -3.98
CA LEU A 155 14.62 -0.23 -3.91
C LEU A 155 14.56 0.40 -2.51
N GLU A 156 13.98 -0.30 -1.53
CA GLU A 156 13.78 0.16 -0.16
C GLU A 156 13.03 1.50 -0.09
N THR A 157 11.89 1.59 -0.79
CA THR A 157 11.20 2.87 -1.05
C THR A 157 9.97 3.16 -0.17
N TRP A 158 9.56 2.21 0.68
CA TRP A 158 8.36 2.31 1.52
C TRP A 158 8.31 3.55 2.44
N ASP A 159 9.46 3.97 2.95
CA ASP A 159 9.56 5.10 3.89
C ASP A 159 9.77 6.46 3.18
N PHE A 160 9.70 6.48 1.85
CA PHE A 160 9.90 7.69 1.06
C PHE A 160 8.64 8.09 0.30
N GLU A 161 8.40 9.39 0.21
CA GLU A 161 7.31 9.97 -0.57
C GLU A 161 7.61 9.83 -2.07
N PHE A 162 6.69 9.21 -2.81
CA PHE A 162 6.77 9.11 -4.26
C PHE A 162 6.39 10.43 -4.92
N VAL A 163 7.16 10.83 -5.93
CA VAL A 163 6.92 12.04 -6.70
C VAL A 163 7.03 11.74 -8.19
N GLU A 164 6.03 12.18 -8.94
CA GLU A 164 6.04 12.17 -10.40
C GLU A 164 5.92 13.60 -10.92
N VAL A 165 6.87 14.02 -11.75
CA VAL A 165 6.90 15.36 -12.38
C VAL A 165 7.21 15.16 -13.86
N ALA A 166 6.26 15.45 -14.74
CA ALA A 166 6.30 15.50 -16.23
C ALA A 166 7.28 14.57 -16.98
N ASN A 167 8.58 14.65 -16.71
CA ASN A 167 9.66 13.91 -17.37
C ASN A 167 10.43 12.94 -16.46
N PHE A 168 10.08 12.81 -15.18
CA PHE A 168 10.72 11.85 -14.27
C PHE A 168 9.80 11.44 -13.11
N ARG A 169 10.17 10.30 -12.51
CA ARG A 169 9.58 9.76 -11.29
C ARG A 169 10.66 9.40 -10.29
N GLY A 170 10.35 9.50 -9.01
CA GLY A 170 11.34 9.36 -7.96
C GLY A 170 10.78 9.45 -6.56
N PHE A 171 11.70 9.61 -5.61
CA PHE A 171 11.40 9.66 -4.18
C PHE A 171 12.10 10.82 -3.50
N ILE A 172 11.38 11.53 -2.63
CA ILE A 172 12.00 12.54 -1.76
C ILE A 172 12.78 11.82 -0.66
N LEU A 173 14.09 12.05 -0.61
CA LEU A 173 14.96 11.48 0.42
C LEU A 173 15.02 12.35 1.69
N PHE A 174 15.27 13.64 1.49
CA PHE A 174 15.40 14.71 2.49
C PHE A 174 15.47 16.07 1.78
N SER A 175 15.59 17.17 2.52
CA SER A 175 15.77 18.51 1.95
C SER A 175 17.04 19.17 2.46
N VAL A 176 17.59 20.08 1.66
CA VAL A 176 18.76 20.90 2.00
C VAL A 176 18.50 22.37 1.67
N GLY A 177 19.28 23.26 2.26
CA GLY A 177 19.35 24.66 1.85
C GLY A 177 19.98 24.83 0.47
N GLU A 178 19.61 25.90 -0.23
CA GLU A 178 20.15 26.24 -1.55
C GLU A 178 21.69 26.38 -1.55
N LYS A 179 22.27 26.91 -0.46
CA LYS A 179 23.72 27.08 -0.33
C LYS A 179 24.44 25.74 -0.30
N LEU A 180 24.00 24.81 0.56
CA LEU A 180 24.58 23.47 0.61
C LEU A 180 24.42 22.73 -0.72
N TRP A 181 23.26 22.83 -1.38
CA TRP A 181 23.05 22.20 -2.68
C TRP A 181 24.03 22.71 -3.76
N LYS A 182 24.27 24.02 -3.82
CA LYS A 182 25.26 24.60 -4.75
C LYS A 182 26.66 24.05 -4.50
N LEU A 183 27.06 23.92 -3.23
CA LEU A 183 28.35 23.33 -2.86
C LEU A 183 28.43 21.85 -3.27
N MET A 184 27.35 21.08 -3.08
CA MET A 184 27.26 19.70 -3.56
C MET A 184 27.43 19.62 -5.09
N LEU A 185 26.76 20.48 -5.86
CA LEU A 185 26.92 20.50 -7.31
C LEU A 185 28.34 20.89 -7.74
N GLN A 186 28.94 21.87 -7.07
CA GLN A 186 30.31 22.28 -7.37
C GLN A 186 31.31 21.16 -7.05
N PHE A 187 31.14 20.47 -5.92
CA PHE A 187 31.98 19.32 -5.59
C PHE A 187 31.85 18.20 -6.64
N ALA A 188 30.62 17.89 -7.07
CA ALA A 188 30.40 16.88 -8.11
C ALA A 188 31.09 17.24 -9.44
N ASP A 189 31.15 18.53 -9.80
CA ASP A 189 31.87 18.98 -11.00
C ASP A 189 33.39 18.96 -10.82
N GLU A 190 33.91 19.36 -9.66
CA GLU A 190 35.36 19.29 -9.35
C GLU A 190 35.85 17.83 -9.34
N PHE A 191 35.04 16.89 -8.87
CA PHE A 191 35.33 15.46 -8.79
C PHE A 191 34.58 14.64 -9.86
N ASP A 192 34.49 15.15 -11.08
CA ASP A 192 33.94 14.40 -12.21
C ASP A 192 34.84 13.17 -12.53
N TYR A 193 34.24 12.01 -12.82
CA TYR A 193 34.98 10.76 -13.08
C TYR A 193 35.98 10.87 -14.25
N SER A 194 35.76 11.81 -15.17
CA SER A 194 36.65 12.09 -16.30
C SER A 194 37.86 12.96 -15.93
N LYS A 195 37.82 13.67 -14.79
CA LYS A 195 38.83 14.66 -14.39
C LYS A 195 39.91 14.10 -13.44
N GLY A 196 39.74 12.89 -12.91
CA GLY A 196 40.73 12.31 -12.00
C GLY A 196 40.43 10.89 -11.55
N LYS A 197 41.21 10.40 -10.57
CA LYS A 197 41.22 9.00 -10.12
C LYS A 197 41.11 8.81 -8.60
N SER A 198 40.86 9.88 -7.84
CA SER A 198 40.61 9.73 -6.40
C SER A 198 39.32 8.95 -6.16
N GLU A 199 39.12 8.46 -4.94
CA GLU A 199 37.89 7.74 -4.57
C GLU A 199 36.61 8.55 -4.80
N TRP A 200 36.71 9.89 -4.83
CA TRP A 200 35.61 10.84 -5.03
C TRP A 200 35.33 11.17 -6.50
N HIS A 201 36.22 10.79 -7.43
CA HIS A 201 36.00 10.96 -8.88
C HIS A 201 34.99 9.93 -9.41
N LEU A 202 33.75 10.05 -8.93
CA LEU A 202 32.63 9.13 -9.17
C LEU A 202 31.38 9.87 -9.66
N PHE A 203 31.51 11.15 -10.02
CA PHE A 203 30.38 11.96 -10.42
C PHE A 203 30.40 12.23 -11.92
N ASN A 204 29.21 12.37 -12.49
CA ASN A 204 28.99 13.00 -13.77
C ASN A 204 27.95 14.10 -13.53
N ARG A 205 28.27 15.36 -13.83
CA ARG A 205 27.31 16.44 -13.68
C ARG A 205 26.46 16.56 -14.94
N GLU A 206 25.16 16.32 -14.80
CA GLU A 206 24.18 16.58 -15.85
C GLU A 206 23.33 17.79 -15.45
N ASP A 207 23.69 18.98 -15.97
CA ASP A 207 23.02 20.27 -15.74
C ASP A 207 22.83 20.61 -14.24
N ILE A 208 21.63 20.32 -13.71
CA ILE A 208 21.22 20.53 -12.32
C ILE A 208 21.19 19.26 -11.48
N SER A 209 21.64 18.11 -12.00
CA SER A 209 21.56 16.81 -11.33
C SER A 209 22.93 16.22 -11.03
N ILE A 210 22.99 15.37 -10.01
CA ILE A 210 24.19 14.63 -9.62
C ILE A 210 23.98 13.17 -10.02
N ARG A 211 24.76 12.69 -10.98
CA ARG A 211 24.82 11.27 -11.36
C ARG A 211 26.05 10.65 -10.72
N VAL A 212 25.83 9.60 -9.93
CA VAL A 212 26.89 8.81 -9.29
C VAL A 212 27.22 7.67 -10.25
N SER A 213 28.37 7.75 -10.92
CA SER A 213 28.80 6.82 -11.96
C SER A 213 30.32 6.76 -12.09
N ARG A 214 30.85 5.57 -12.39
CA ARG A 214 32.26 5.39 -12.78
C ARG A 214 32.43 5.25 -14.30
N GLY A 215 31.47 5.77 -15.09
CA GLY A 215 31.47 5.73 -16.56
C GLY A 215 31.08 4.38 -17.18
N ILE A 216 31.29 3.26 -16.47
CA ILE A 216 30.88 1.91 -16.90
C ILE A 216 29.48 1.58 -16.39
N ARG A 217 29.12 2.10 -15.21
CA ARG A 217 27.88 1.75 -14.53
C ARG A 217 27.38 2.90 -13.67
N ASP A 218 26.08 3.12 -13.72
CA ASP A 218 25.39 4.12 -12.92
C ASP A 218 24.87 3.54 -11.62
N HIS A 219 25.19 4.22 -10.53
CA HIS A 219 24.79 3.84 -9.18
C HIS A 219 23.52 4.56 -8.74
N ALA A 220 23.45 5.88 -8.90
CA ALA A 220 22.30 6.68 -8.48
C ALA A 220 22.16 7.96 -9.32
N PHE A 221 20.93 8.44 -9.44
CA PHE A 221 20.58 9.71 -10.07
C PHE A 221 19.86 10.59 -9.04
N ILE A 222 20.46 11.73 -8.72
CA ILE A 222 19.99 12.63 -7.68
C ILE A 222 19.55 13.94 -8.32
N LEU A 223 18.30 14.33 -8.12
CA LEU A 223 17.74 15.56 -8.67
C LEU A 223 17.27 16.52 -7.58
N PRO A 224 17.38 17.82 -7.82
CA PRO A 224 16.74 18.83 -6.99
C PRO A 224 15.29 19.04 -7.42
N LYS A 225 14.40 19.25 -6.45
CA LYS A 225 13.08 19.86 -6.66
C LYS A 225 12.95 21.04 -5.72
N ILE A 226 12.79 22.22 -6.29
CA ILE A 226 12.51 23.43 -5.53
C ILE A 226 11.06 23.35 -5.07
N ASP A 227 10.86 23.53 -3.76
CA ASP A 227 9.50 23.61 -3.22
C ASP A 227 8.94 25.01 -3.52
N ASN A 228 8.05 25.10 -4.52
CA ASN A 228 7.43 26.36 -4.94
C ASN A 228 6.20 26.75 -4.10
N HIS A 229 5.93 26.06 -2.99
CA HIS A 229 4.86 26.47 -2.08
C HIS A 229 5.26 27.77 -1.37
N LEU A 230 4.84 28.91 -1.94
CA LEU A 230 4.64 30.28 -1.40
C LEU A 230 4.89 30.50 0.12
N SER A 231 6.04 30.10 0.66
CA SER A 231 6.42 30.39 2.03
C SER A 231 7.22 31.68 2.02
N LEU A 232 6.63 32.72 2.60
CA LEU A 232 7.20 34.06 2.85
C LEU A 232 8.46 34.05 3.75
N THR A 233 9.12 32.90 3.94
CA THR A 233 10.36 32.75 4.68
C THR A 233 11.50 32.50 3.69
N SER A 234 12.53 33.36 3.77
CA SER A 234 13.65 33.50 2.85
C SER A 234 14.65 32.33 2.78
N ASN A 235 14.24 31.11 3.12
CA ASN A 235 15.07 29.92 2.99
C ASN A 235 14.52 29.04 1.86
N ASN A 236 15.03 29.24 0.65
CA ASN A 236 14.80 28.36 -0.49
C ASN A 236 15.29 26.95 -0.14
N LYS A 237 14.35 26.05 0.18
CA LYS A 237 14.62 24.65 0.45
C LYS A 237 14.56 23.85 -0.85
N ILE A 238 15.49 22.93 -0.99
CA ILE A 238 15.59 22.04 -2.14
C ILE A 238 15.36 20.61 -1.66
N ASN A 239 14.32 19.98 -2.18
CA ASN A 239 14.05 18.57 -1.95
C ASN A 239 15.00 17.74 -2.80
N ILE A 240 15.74 16.84 -2.15
CA ILE A 240 16.67 15.92 -2.80
C ILE A 240 15.92 14.66 -3.20
N LEU A 241 15.86 14.40 -4.50
CA LEU A 241 15.11 13.31 -5.09
C LEU A 241 16.02 12.18 -5.56
N TYR A 242 15.65 10.94 -5.25
CA TYR A 242 16.16 9.74 -5.92
C TYR A 242 15.34 9.50 -7.19
N LYS A 243 15.96 9.55 -8.37
CA LYS A 243 15.29 9.24 -9.64
C LYS A 243 15.40 7.78 -10.00
N ILE A 244 14.26 7.24 -10.43
CA ILE A 244 14.17 5.89 -10.98
C ILE A 244 14.69 5.94 -12.42
N ASN A 245 15.72 5.16 -12.74
CA ASN A 245 16.23 5.04 -14.09
C ASN A 245 15.49 3.92 -14.85
N ASP A 246 14.41 4.31 -15.51
CA ASP A 246 13.51 3.38 -16.20
C ASP A 246 14.19 2.64 -17.36
N VAL A 247 15.08 3.34 -18.08
CA VAL A 247 15.82 2.77 -19.22
C VAL A 247 16.77 1.69 -18.73
N TYR A 248 17.49 1.94 -17.64
CA TYR A 248 18.37 0.95 -17.02
C TYR A 248 17.58 -0.24 -16.49
N LEU A 249 16.47 0.00 -15.77
CA LEU A 249 15.62 -1.08 -15.23
C LEU A 249 14.96 -1.93 -16.33
N GLN A 250 14.61 -1.33 -17.48
CA GLN A 250 14.07 -2.06 -18.63
C GLN A 250 15.14 -2.88 -19.38
N PHE A 251 16.36 -2.35 -19.51
CA PHE A 251 17.49 -3.08 -20.11
C PHE A 251 17.88 -4.31 -19.28
N MET A 252 17.88 -4.15 -17.95
CA MET A 252 18.22 -5.21 -16.99
C MET A 252 17.22 -6.38 -16.98
N LYS A 253 15.96 -6.17 -17.40
CA LYS A 253 14.97 -7.26 -17.56
C LYS A 253 15.14 -8.09 -18.84
N LYS A 254 15.86 -7.59 -19.85
CA LYS A 254 16.06 -8.29 -21.14
C LYS A 254 17.32 -9.18 -21.14
N GLY A 255 18.19 -9.07 -20.15
CA GLY A 255 19.37 -9.92 -20.00
C GLY A 255 18.99 -11.34 -19.58
N LYS A 256 19.57 -12.37 -20.22
CA LYS A 256 19.45 -13.79 -19.84
C LYS A 256 20.12 -14.14 -18.49
N VAL A 257 20.61 -13.14 -17.75
CA VAL A 257 21.33 -13.30 -16.48
C VAL A 257 20.46 -12.69 -15.38
N THR A 258 19.80 -13.58 -14.65
CA THR A 258 19.31 -13.45 -13.26
C THR A 258 18.95 -12.05 -12.72
N TYR A 259 17.66 -11.88 -12.41
CA TYR A 259 17.05 -10.92 -11.48
C TYR A 259 17.81 -9.60 -11.29
N TRP A 260 17.31 -8.51 -11.88
CA TRP A 260 17.72 -7.11 -11.64
C TRP A 260 18.06 -6.77 -10.17
N GLU A 261 17.41 -7.45 -9.21
CA GLU A 261 17.70 -7.45 -7.77
C GLU A 261 19.16 -7.75 -7.39
N GLN A 262 19.85 -8.62 -8.13
CA GLN A 262 21.26 -8.98 -7.89
C GLN A 262 22.21 -7.83 -8.20
N ASP A 263 21.75 -6.90 -9.02
CA ASP A 263 22.48 -5.70 -9.40
C ASP A 263 22.11 -4.49 -8.53
N ILE A 264 21.29 -4.69 -7.49
CA ILE A 264 20.98 -3.66 -6.50
C ILE A 264 21.94 -3.77 -5.30
N GLY A 265 22.37 -2.62 -4.80
CA GLY A 265 23.26 -2.48 -3.65
C GLY A 265 24.53 -1.72 -3.97
N VAL A 266 25.47 -1.69 -3.02
CA VAL A 266 26.64 -0.80 -3.04
C VAL A 266 27.50 -0.90 -4.32
N LYS A 267 27.60 -2.10 -4.90
CA LYS A 267 28.38 -2.37 -6.11
C LYS A 267 27.61 -2.15 -7.41
N GLY A 268 26.31 -1.88 -7.30
CA GLY A 268 25.40 -1.76 -8.43
C GLY A 268 24.47 -0.57 -8.31
N THR A 269 23.21 -0.70 -8.70
CA THR A 269 22.23 0.39 -8.54
C THR A 269 21.91 0.54 -7.06
N TRP A 270 22.11 1.73 -6.52
CA TRP A 270 21.87 2.01 -5.12
C TRP A 270 20.37 2.09 -4.85
N THR A 271 19.95 1.59 -3.68
CA THR A 271 18.59 1.74 -3.18
C THR A 271 18.32 3.19 -2.77
N ALA A 272 17.06 3.59 -2.63
CA ALA A 272 16.72 4.92 -2.13
C ALA A 272 17.28 5.12 -0.71
N ARG A 273 17.13 4.11 0.15
CA ARG A 273 17.68 4.10 1.52
C ARG A 273 19.21 4.19 1.54
N TYR A 274 19.92 3.37 0.76
CA TYR A 274 21.37 3.43 0.68
C TYR A 274 21.85 4.78 0.15
N THR A 275 21.20 5.32 -0.89
CA THR A 275 21.52 6.63 -1.46
C THR A 275 21.38 7.72 -0.40
N LYS A 276 20.27 7.75 0.35
CA LYS A 276 20.08 8.70 1.46
C LYS A 276 21.18 8.57 2.51
N HIS A 277 21.45 7.34 2.97
CA HIS A 277 22.46 7.10 3.99
C HIS A 277 23.86 7.53 3.51
N TRP A 278 24.25 7.16 2.29
CA TRP A 278 25.53 7.59 1.71
C TRP A 278 25.62 9.11 1.55
N LEU A 279 24.53 9.77 1.17
CA LEU A 279 24.49 11.23 1.05
C LEU A 279 24.71 11.92 2.39
N LEU A 280 24.01 11.47 3.45
CA LEU A 280 24.07 12.07 4.77
C LEU A 280 25.36 11.75 5.54
N GLU A 281 25.85 10.51 5.45
CA GLU A 281 26.98 10.04 6.26
C GLU A 281 28.34 10.18 5.58
N LYS A 282 28.38 10.31 4.25
CA LYS A 282 29.64 10.38 3.49
C LYS A 282 29.75 11.61 2.62
N TYR A 283 28.81 11.80 1.69
CA TYR A 283 28.96 12.83 0.67
C TYR A 283 28.87 14.24 1.23
N ILE A 284 27.77 14.58 1.90
CA ILE A 284 27.56 15.91 2.46
C ILE A 284 28.65 16.28 3.48
N PRO A 285 29.03 15.41 4.44
CA PRO A 285 30.16 15.67 5.34
C PRO A 285 31.46 15.97 4.60
N GLN A 286 31.78 15.22 3.53
CA GLN A 286 32.97 15.47 2.73
C GLN A 286 32.91 16.81 1.99
N VAL A 287 31.77 17.16 1.39
CA VAL A 287 31.54 18.45 0.72
C VAL A 287 31.78 19.59 1.71
N ILE A 288 31.20 19.48 2.91
CA ILE A 288 31.37 20.46 3.98
C ILE A 288 32.85 20.56 4.36
N SER A 289 33.50 19.44 4.71
CA SER A 289 34.92 19.42 5.09
C SER A 289 35.85 20.06 4.04
N TYR A 290 35.64 19.73 2.76
CA TYR A 290 36.45 20.25 1.65
C TYR A 290 36.32 21.77 1.51
N TYR A 291 35.10 22.31 1.62
CA TYR A 291 34.87 23.75 1.46
C TYR A 291 35.08 24.57 2.73
N LEU A 292 35.00 23.96 3.92
CA LEU A 292 35.42 24.61 5.16
C LEU A 292 36.89 25.02 5.10
N GLN A 293 37.75 24.11 4.60
CA GLN A 293 39.18 24.37 4.42
C GLN A 293 39.47 25.46 3.38
N LYS A 294 38.58 25.61 2.38
CA LYS A 294 38.77 26.51 1.23
C LYS A 294 38.18 27.92 1.45
N PHE A 295 37.09 28.03 2.22
CA PHE A 295 36.28 29.26 2.28
C PHE A 295 35.93 29.78 3.69
N GLN A 296 36.53 29.24 4.77
CA GLN A 296 36.25 29.68 6.15
C GLN A 296 34.74 29.71 6.49
N LEU A 297 34.01 28.67 6.10
CA LEU A 297 32.58 28.53 6.42
C LEU A 297 32.40 27.99 7.86
N SER A 298 31.18 28.06 8.39
CA SER A 298 30.81 27.39 9.65
C SER A 298 30.20 26.02 9.36
N GLU A 299 30.74 24.97 10.00
CA GLU A 299 30.24 23.60 9.86
C GLU A 299 28.81 23.45 10.40
N SER A 300 28.54 24.05 11.56
CA SER A 300 27.23 23.96 12.21
C SER A 300 26.12 24.66 11.41
N GLU A 301 26.45 25.74 10.70
CA GLU A 301 25.51 26.43 9.81
C GLU A 301 25.10 25.55 8.63
N LEU A 302 26.06 24.85 8.00
CA LEU A 302 25.79 23.98 6.85
C LEU A 302 25.05 22.70 7.24
N LEU A 303 25.37 22.12 8.40
CA LEU A 303 24.63 20.96 8.92
C LEU A 303 23.19 21.32 9.29
N ALA A 304 22.95 22.54 9.79
CA ALA A 304 21.60 23.03 10.08
C ALA A 304 20.74 23.24 8.82
N GLU A 305 21.34 23.26 7.62
CA GLU A 305 20.59 23.31 6.36
C GLU A 305 19.94 21.97 5.99
N ILE A 306 20.34 20.85 6.62
CA ILE A 306 19.80 19.52 6.35
C ILE A 306 18.50 19.34 7.13
N ILE A 307 17.41 19.07 6.40
CA ILE A 307 16.10 18.79 6.97
C ILE A 307 15.75 17.35 6.64
N ASN A 308 15.80 16.50 7.66
CA ASN A 308 15.42 15.10 7.53
C ASN A 308 13.92 14.96 7.82
N TYR A 309 13.19 14.36 6.90
CA TYR A 309 11.81 13.95 7.17
C TYR A 309 11.83 12.79 8.14
N LYS A 310 11.10 12.92 9.26
CA LYS A 310 11.00 11.89 10.31
C LYS A 310 10.59 10.56 9.68
N GLY A 311 11.50 9.61 9.64
CA GLY A 311 11.29 8.27 9.09
C GLY A 311 11.97 7.15 9.86
N ASP A 312 12.59 7.42 11.01
CA ASP A 312 13.27 6.39 11.80
C ASP A 312 12.25 5.64 12.67
N ARG A 313 11.36 4.89 12.01
CA ARG A 313 10.60 3.83 12.68
C ARG A 313 11.51 2.61 12.84
N LEU A 314 11.56 2.02 14.03
CA LEU A 314 12.25 0.73 14.21
C LEU A 314 11.53 -0.34 13.41
N GLU A 315 12.26 -1.20 12.71
CA GLU A 315 11.67 -2.36 12.05
C GLU A 315 10.91 -3.22 13.07
N ILE A 316 9.75 -3.77 12.68
CA ILE A 316 8.89 -4.57 13.60
C ILE A 316 9.71 -5.64 14.35
N LYS A 317 10.66 -6.29 13.67
CA LYS A 317 11.51 -7.33 14.25
C LYS A 317 12.43 -6.83 15.38
N GLN A 318 12.81 -5.55 15.34
CA GLN A 318 13.74 -4.91 16.28
C GLN A 318 13.03 -4.30 17.49
N ILE A 319 11.69 -4.29 17.50
CA ILE A 319 10.89 -3.73 18.60
C ILE A 319 11.01 -4.59 19.85
N ASN A 320 11.49 -3.95 20.92
CA ASN A 320 11.58 -4.52 22.26
C ASN A 320 10.66 -3.81 23.26
N GLU A 321 10.27 -2.56 22.99
CA GLU A 321 9.34 -1.81 23.83
C GLU A 321 7.94 -1.77 23.19
N ILE A 322 6.91 -1.94 24.01
CA ILE A 322 5.51 -1.95 23.53
C ILE A 322 5.11 -0.64 22.83
N LYS A 323 5.68 0.50 23.27
CA LYS A 323 5.39 1.82 22.69
C LYS A 323 5.88 1.98 21.26
N ASP A 324 6.90 1.22 20.85
CA ASP A 324 7.41 1.28 19.48
C ASP A 324 6.45 0.63 18.46
N LEU A 325 5.39 -0.05 18.92
CA LEU A 325 4.29 -0.52 18.07
C LEU A 325 3.33 0.60 17.64
N LEU A 326 3.32 1.75 18.35
CA LEU A 326 2.35 2.83 18.12
C LEU A 326 2.34 3.38 16.68
N PRO A 327 3.48 3.62 16.01
CA PRO A 327 3.48 4.08 14.61
C PRO A 327 2.73 3.13 13.68
N TYR A 328 2.94 1.83 13.84
CA TYR A 328 2.29 0.79 13.03
C TYR A 328 0.78 0.71 13.28
N LEU A 329 0.37 0.83 14.54
CA LEU A 329 -1.05 0.87 14.91
C LEU A 329 -1.74 2.12 14.34
N ARG A 330 -1.06 3.27 14.32
CA ARG A 330 -1.58 4.51 13.74
C ARG A 330 -1.73 4.42 12.22
N ASP A 331 -0.82 3.75 11.53
CA ASP A 331 -0.94 3.45 10.10
C ASP A 331 -2.20 2.59 9.84
N ILE A 332 -2.39 1.51 10.61
CA ILE A 332 -3.59 0.65 10.52
C ILE A 332 -4.86 1.46 10.83
N GLN A 333 -4.86 2.24 11.90
CA GLN A 333 -6.00 3.07 12.31
C GLN A 333 -6.41 4.05 11.20
N SER A 334 -5.45 4.73 10.57
CA SER A 334 -5.69 5.66 9.48
C SER A 334 -6.34 4.96 8.28
N TRP A 335 -5.84 3.77 7.93
CA TRP A 335 -6.42 2.94 6.87
C TRP A 335 -7.84 2.45 7.20
N LEU A 336 -8.09 1.96 8.42
CA LEU A 336 -9.42 1.51 8.86
C LEU A 336 -10.45 2.65 8.82
N HIS A 337 -10.01 3.85 9.16
CA HIS A 337 -10.84 5.05 9.13
C HIS A 337 -11.29 5.45 7.71
N ILE A 338 -10.39 5.31 6.72
CA ILE A 338 -10.64 5.73 5.33
C ILE A 338 -11.36 4.64 4.52
N SER A 339 -10.98 3.37 4.70
CA SER A 339 -11.44 2.25 3.86
C SER A 339 -12.95 2.09 3.76
N LYS A 340 -13.71 2.33 4.85
CA LYS A 340 -15.18 2.29 4.92
C LYS A 340 -15.83 1.01 4.33
N THR A 341 -15.08 -0.08 4.17
CA THR A 341 -15.54 -1.36 3.62
C THR A 341 -15.62 -2.45 4.70
N ASN A 342 -16.13 -3.61 4.32
CA ASN A 342 -15.95 -4.82 5.13
C ASN A 342 -14.55 -5.40 4.92
N ILE A 343 -13.95 -5.88 6.01
CA ILE A 343 -12.61 -6.45 6.10
C ILE A 343 -12.76 -7.93 6.40
N PRO A 344 -12.04 -8.83 5.70
CA PRO A 344 -12.07 -10.26 6.01
C PRO A 344 -11.69 -10.51 7.47
N ALA A 345 -12.50 -11.29 8.19
CA ALA A 345 -12.27 -11.55 9.61
C ALA A 345 -10.90 -12.22 9.84
N THR A 346 -10.46 -13.05 8.90
CA THR A 346 -9.15 -13.72 8.91
C THR A 346 -7.96 -12.76 9.03
N LEU A 347 -8.09 -11.51 8.58
CA LEU A 347 -7.05 -10.49 8.72
C LEU A 347 -7.03 -9.86 10.12
N LEU A 348 -8.15 -9.91 10.86
CA LEU A 348 -8.34 -9.27 12.16
C LEU A 348 -8.24 -10.24 13.35
N GLN A 349 -8.55 -11.53 13.15
CA GLN A 349 -8.62 -12.54 14.23
C GLN A 349 -7.35 -12.61 15.10
N SER A 350 -6.19 -12.89 14.49
CA SER A 350 -4.93 -12.97 15.23
C SER A 350 -4.52 -11.62 15.83
N TYR A 351 -4.82 -10.52 15.13
CA TYR A 351 -4.53 -9.17 15.59
C TYR A 351 -5.32 -8.83 16.85
N TYR A 352 -6.64 -9.07 16.87
CA TYR A 352 -7.48 -8.82 18.05
C TYR A 352 -7.07 -9.68 19.23
N GLN A 353 -6.83 -10.97 18.99
CA GLN A 353 -6.40 -11.89 20.04
C GLN A 353 -5.08 -11.40 20.67
N ALA A 354 -4.05 -11.20 19.85
CA ALA A 354 -2.71 -10.88 20.33
C ALA A 354 -2.66 -9.51 21.05
N PHE A 355 -3.35 -8.49 20.54
CA PHE A 355 -3.38 -7.17 21.18
C PHE A 355 -4.23 -7.15 22.45
N THR A 356 -5.35 -7.89 22.49
CA THR A 356 -6.14 -8.04 23.72
C THR A 356 -5.32 -8.74 24.80
N ASP A 357 -4.58 -9.79 24.46
CA ASP A 357 -3.72 -10.49 25.41
C ASP A 357 -2.50 -9.65 25.85
N LEU A 358 -1.97 -8.81 24.96
CA LEU A 358 -0.85 -7.92 25.26
C LEU A 358 -1.21 -6.87 26.31
N ILE A 359 -2.41 -6.29 26.22
CA ILE A 359 -2.86 -5.20 27.10
C ILE A 359 -3.64 -5.70 28.33
N ARG A 360 -3.88 -7.01 28.44
CA ARG A 360 -4.71 -7.63 29.47
C ARG A 360 -4.31 -7.25 30.90
N ASN A 361 -3.00 -7.17 31.16
CA ASN A 361 -2.44 -6.85 32.48
C ASN A 361 -2.07 -5.36 32.60
N THR A 362 -2.88 -4.46 32.05
CA THR A 362 -2.73 -3.03 32.27
C THR A 362 -3.22 -2.66 33.67
N ASP A 363 -2.49 -1.76 34.34
CA ASP A 363 -2.91 -1.15 35.61
C ASP A 363 -4.32 -0.56 35.48
N SER A 364 -5.22 -0.98 36.38
CA SER A 364 -6.62 -0.55 36.41
C SER A 364 -6.81 0.96 36.63
N SER A 365 -5.76 1.66 37.09
CA SER A 365 -5.75 3.11 37.27
C SER A 365 -5.43 3.90 35.99
N ILE A 366 -5.48 3.26 34.81
CA ILE A 366 -5.28 3.91 33.52
C ILE A 366 -6.18 5.15 33.35
N THR A 367 -5.59 6.22 32.84
CA THR A 367 -6.29 7.47 32.53
C THR A 367 -7.11 7.35 31.25
N GLY A 368 -8.23 8.09 31.19
CA GLY A 368 -9.08 8.11 29.99
C GLY A 368 -9.90 6.83 29.79
N ILE A 369 -10.30 6.15 30.87
CA ILE A 369 -11.17 4.97 30.79
C ILE A 369 -12.51 5.29 30.10
N ASP A 370 -13.01 6.51 30.22
CA ASP A 370 -14.19 7.02 29.52
C ASP A 370 -14.04 6.98 28.00
N TYR A 371 -12.85 7.33 27.48
CA TYR A 371 -12.53 7.24 26.06
C TYR A 371 -12.59 5.79 25.56
N ILE A 372 -11.95 4.88 26.29
CA ILE A 372 -11.92 3.43 25.98
C ILE A 372 -13.35 2.88 25.94
N ILE A 373 -14.12 3.15 27.00
CA ILE A 373 -15.48 2.62 27.15
C ILE A 373 -16.40 3.18 26.07
N ARG A 374 -16.30 4.47 25.73
CA ARG A 374 -17.09 5.06 24.65
C ARG A 374 -16.85 4.38 23.30
N ASN A 375 -15.58 4.07 22.97
CA ASN A 375 -15.26 3.35 21.74
C ASN A 375 -15.86 1.93 21.76
N LEU A 376 -15.73 1.20 22.87
CA LEU A 376 -16.24 -0.17 23.01
C LEU A 376 -17.77 -0.24 22.99
N LEU A 377 -18.45 0.71 23.62
CA LEU A 377 -19.91 0.82 23.57
C LEU A 377 -20.40 1.13 22.14
N ALA A 378 -19.70 1.99 21.39
CA ALA A 378 -20.04 2.26 19.99
C ALA A 378 -19.88 1.02 19.10
N VAL A 379 -18.94 0.11 19.41
CA VAL A 379 -18.82 -1.20 18.77
C VAL A 379 -20.02 -2.09 19.10
N GLN A 380 -20.48 -2.09 20.37
CA GLN A 380 -21.62 -2.90 20.83
C GLN A 380 -22.97 -2.39 20.29
N TRP A 381 -23.24 -1.08 20.30
CA TRP A 381 -24.51 -0.49 19.85
C TRP A 381 -24.88 -0.81 18.41
N LYS A 382 -23.91 -1.04 17.52
CA LYS A 382 -24.18 -1.44 16.13
C LYS A 382 -24.62 -2.91 16.03
N ASN A 383 -24.31 -3.74 17.03
CA ASN A 383 -24.61 -5.18 17.01
C ASN A 383 -25.97 -5.51 17.66
N THR A 384 -26.46 -4.66 18.54
CA THR A 384 -27.74 -4.82 19.26
C THR A 384 -28.54 -3.53 19.17
N GLN A 385 -29.45 -3.43 18.20
CA GLN A 385 -30.48 -2.37 18.18
C GLN A 385 -31.53 -2.55 19.30
N THR A 386 -31.40 -3.59 20.11
CA THR A 386 -32.30 -3.92 21.22
C THR A 386 -31.43 -4.23 22.44
N GLU A 387 -31.70 -3.54 23.54
CA GLU A 387 -31.13 -3.70 24.89
C GLU A 387 -29.78 -3.02 25.17
N ILE A 388 -29.80 -1.70 25.37
CA ILE A 388 -29.04 -1.09 26.49
C ILE A 388 -29.99 -0.14 27.22
N LEU A 389 -30.86 -0.72 28.06
CA LEU A 389 -31.53 -0.03 29.16
C LEU A 389 -30.94 -0.58 30.46
N ASP A 390 -30.47 0.35 31.29
CA ASP A 390 -30.37 0.23 32.75
C ASP A 390 -29.53 -0.91 33.33
N ASN A 391 -28.22 -0.85 33.14
CA ASN A 391 -27.31 -1.36 34.18
C ASN A 391 -26.16 -0.37 34.38
N TYR A 392 -26.20 0.34 35.52
CA TYR A 392 -25.07 1.06 36.10
C TYR A 392 -23.94 0.05 36.45
N ARG A 393 -23.28 -0.52 35.44
CA ARG A 393 -22.00 -1.20 35.63
C ARG A 393 -20.96 -0.12 35.89
N GLN A 394 -20.18 -0.27 36.95
CA GLN A 394 -18.96 0.51 37.12
C GLN A 394 -18.06 0.24 35.91
N TYR A 395 -18.06 1.16 34.96
CA TYR A 395 -17.19 1.11 33.78
C TYR A 395 -15.75 1.25 34.24
N ASN A 396 -15.07 0.11 34.36
CA ASN A 396 -13.69 -0.01 34.78
C ASN A 396 -12.89 -0.81 33.74
N PHE A 397 -11.57 -0.88 33.93
CA PHE A 397 -10.70 -1.55 32.98
C PHE A 397 -11.06 -3.04 32.78
N LYS A 398 -11.53 -3.73 33.82
CA LYS A 398 -12.00 -5.12 33.72
C LYS A 398 -13.17 -5.25 32.75
N TYR A 399 -14.13 -4.33 32.79
CA TYR A 399 -15.22 -4.31 31.82
C TYR A 399 -14.71 -4.05 30.40
N ALA A 400 -13.73 -3.16 30.21
CA ALA A 400 -13.12 -2.92 28.91
C ALA A 400 -12.46 -4.19 28.32
N ILE A 401 -11.71 -4.94 29.15
CA ILE A 401 -11.13 -6.23 28.74
C ILE A 401 -12.21 -7.24 28.36
N ASN A 402 -13.27 -7.39 29.16
CA ASN A 402 -14.37 -8.30 28.82
C ASN A 402 -15.00 -7.96 27.46
N CYS A 403 -15.20 -6.67 27.16
CA CYS A 403 -15.73 -6.25 25.86
C CYS A 403 -14.78 -6.63 24.71
N LEU A 404 -13.47 -6.49 24.90
CA LEU A 404 -12.48 -6.91 23.90
C LEU A 404 -12.47 -8.43 23.70
N GLU A 405 -12.59 -9.22 24.78
CA GLU A 405 -12.71 -10.68 24.71
C GLU A 405 -13.99 -11.12 23.98
N GLU A 406 -15.11 -10.44 24.21
CA GLU A 406 -16.34 -10.65 23.45
C GLU A 406 -16.13 -10.36 21.96
N GLN A 407 -15.40 -9.28 21.60
CA GLN A 407 -15.07 -9.01 20.20
C GLN A 407 -14.15 -10.07 19.60
N VAL A 408 -13.18 -10.58 20.36
CA VAL A 408 -12.32 -11.70 19.95
C VAL A 408 -13.16 -12.96 19.67
N ALA A 409 -14.07 -13.32 20.57
CA ALA A 409 -14.96 -14.46 20.38
C ALA A 409 -15.87 -14.27 19.16
N LYS A 410 -16.37 -13.05 18.94
CA LYS A 410 -17.22 -12.72 17.80
C LYS A 410 -16.47 -12.79 16.48
N ILE A 411 -15.29 -12.18 16.36
CA ILE A 411 -14.54 -12.14 15.09
C ILE A 411 -14.08 -13.54 14.66
N ASN A 412 -13.87 -14.46 15.60
CA ASN A 412 -13.57 -15.87 15.33
C ASN A 412 -14.75 -16.63 14.71
N ASN A 413 -15.98 -16.15 14.88
CA ASN A 413 -17.20 -16.76 14.32
C ASN A 413 -17.76 -16.00 13.11
N ASN A 414 -17.17 -14.85 12.77
CA ASN A 414 -17.62 -14.01 11.67
C ASN A 414 -16.79 -14.24 10.40
N LYS A 415 -17.39 -13.97 9.24
CA LYS A 415 -16.70 -14.00 7.93
C LYS A 415 -15.96 -12.70 7.65
N TYR A 416 -16.53 -11.58 8.10
CA TYR A 416 -15.99 -10.23 7.91
C TYR A 416 -16.40 -9.31 9.07
N GLU A 417 -15.72 -8.17 9.16
CA GLU A 417 -16.08 -7.07 10.06
C GLU A 417 -16.01 -5.74 9.31
N ASN A 418 -16.93 -4.83 9.63
CA ASN A 418 -16.90 -3.50 9.04
C ASN A 418 -15.69 -2.70 9.55
N SER A 419 -15.10 -1.84 8.72
CA SER A 419 -13.90 -1.08 9.10
C SER A 419 -14.11 -0.15 10.30
N PHE A 420 -15.34 0.33 10.55
CA PHE A 420 -15.63 1.24 11.66
C PHE A 420 -15.44 0.59 13.05
N PRO A 421 -16.07 -0.56 13.38
CA PRO A 421 -15.72 -1.30 14.59
C PRO A 421 -14.21 -1.57 14.73
N ALA A 422 -13.55 -1.93 13.64
CA ALA A 422 -12.12 -2.18 13.66
C ALA A 422 -11.29 -0.92 13.98
N ASP A 423 -11.64 0.24 13.40
CA ASP A 423 -11.04 1.54 13.73
C ASP A 423 -11.16 1.82 15.24
N LEU A 424 -12.36 1.65 15.81
CA LEU A 424 -12.60 1.88 17.23
C LEU A 424 -11.81 0.93 18.15
N ILE A 425 -11.70 -0.35 17.79
CA ILE A 425 -10.91 -1.34 18.53
C ILE A 425 -9.42 -0.96 18.47
N THR A 426 -8.90 -0.61 17.29
CA THR A 426 -7.50 -0.18 17.14
C THR A 426 -7.22 1.11 17.92
N ARG A 427 -8.13 2.09 17.93
CA ARG A 427 -8.01 3.30 18.77
C ARG A 427 -7.92 2.98 20.26
N THR A 428 -8.69 2.00 20.71
CA THR A 428 -8.63 1.50 22.09
C THR A 428 -7.26 0.89 22.39
N PHE A 429 -6.73 0.05 21.50
CA PHE A 429 -5.37 -0.51 21.66
C PHE A 429 -4.29 0.59 21.72
N ILE A 430 -4.35 1.56 20.81
CA ILE A 430 -3.43 2.72 20.79
C ILE A 430 -3.49 3.46 22.13
N TRP A 431 -4.70 3.80 22.59
CA TRP A 431 -4.87 4.56 23.83
C TRP A 431 -4.29 3.82 25.04
N ILE A 432 -4.56 2.51 25.14
CA ILE A 432 -4.07 1.68 26.24
C ILE A 432 -2.55 1.56 26.20
N ILE A 433 -1.93 1.36 25.04
CA ILE A 433 -0.47 1.29 24.90
C ILE A 433 0.21 2.63 25.21
N GLU A 434 -0.42 3.74 24.81
CA GLU A 434 0.14 5.07 24.99
C GLU A 434 0.06 5.54 26.45
N ASN A 435 -1.04 5.24 27.15
CA ASN A 435 -1.36 5.79 28.48
C ASN A 435 -1.34 4.76 29.63
N GLY A 436 -1.33 3.47 29.33
CA GLY A 436 -1.38 2.39 30.31
C GLY A 436 0.00 2.00 30.84
N LYS A 437 0.03 1.53 32.10
CA LYS A 437 1.17 0.78 32.65
C LYS A 437 0.92 -0.70 32.41
N ILE A 438 1.57 -1.28 31.42
CA ILE A 438 1.29 -2.63 30.93
C ILE A 438 2.38 -3.59 31.39
N SER A 439 2.00 -4.65 32.11
CA SER A 439 2.90 -5.77 32.39
C SER A 439 2.76 -6.84 31.31
N PHE A 440 3.80 -7.03 30.49
CA PHE A 440 3.79 -8.01 29.40
C PHE A 440 5.04 -8.89 29.40
N SER A 441 4.89 -10.09 28.87
CA SER A 441 6.01 -10.99 28.58
C SER A 441 6.54 -10.75 27.16
N GLN A 442 7.81 -11.09 26.93
CA GLN A 442 8.39 -11.03 25.59
C GLN A 442 7.63 -11.92 24.58
N ALA A 443 7.04 -13.03 25.05
CA ALA A 443 6.21 -13.90 24.22
C ALA A 443 4.95 -13.19 23.72
N GLN A 444 4.25 -12.43 24.59
CA GLN A 444 3.09 -11.63 24.19
C GLN A 444 3.48 -10.53 23.18
N LEU A 445 4.60 -9.85 23.41
CA LEU A 445 5.09 -8.84 22.47
C LEU A 445 5.44 -9.47 21.11
N ASN A 446 6.08 -10.64 21.09
CA ASN A 446 6.39 -11.36 19.86
C ASN A 446 5.13 -11.82 19.11
N ALA A 447 4.13 -12.31 19.82
CA ALA A 447 2.84 -12.68 19.23
C ALA A 447 2.14 -11.46 18.61
N ALA A 448 2.14 -10.31 19.31
CA ALA A 448 1.59 -9.07 18.79
C ALA A 448 2.33 -8.59 17.53
N LYS A 449 3.67 -8.66 17.51
CA LYS A 449 4.48 -8.34 16.31
C LYS A 449 4.11 -9.23 15.12
N GLN A 450 3.98 -10.54 15.34
CA GLN A 450 3.60 -11.48 14.28
C GLN A 450 2.17 -11.24 13.76
N ALA A 451 1.23 -10.99 14.66
CA ALA A 451 -0.17 -10.75 14.31
C ALA A 451 -0.40 -9.38 13.65
N LEU A 452 0.43 -8.38 13.95
CA LEU A 452 0.39 -7.05 13.38
C LEU A 452 0.81 -7.03 11.90
N GLN A 453 1.80 -7.84 11.54
CA GLN A 453 2.49 -7.76 10.24
C GLN A 453 1.54 -7.81 9.04
N PRO A 454 0.61 -8.80 8.90
CA PRO A 454 -0.21 -8.90 7.70
C PRO A 454 -1.18 -7.72 7.54
N LEU A 455 -1.76 -7.27 8.66
CA LEU A 455 -2.70 -6.15 8.69
C LEU A 455 -1.99 -4.82 8.37
N TRP A 456 -0.77 -4.63 8.90
CA TRP A 456 0.04 -3.45 8.58
C TRP A 456 0.52 -3.45 7.13
N GLU A 457 0.94 -4.60 6.59
CA GLU A 457 1.34 -4.73 5.19
C GLU A 457 0.20 -4.43 4.22
N GLU A 458 -1.02 -4.86 4.56
CA GLU A 458 -2.22 -4.50 3.81
C GLU A 458 -2.49 -2.99 3.89
N SER A 459 -2.50 -2.45 5.11
CA SER A 459 -2.75 -1.03 5.37
C SER A 459 -1.76 -0.14 4.59
N ARG A 460 -0.44 -0.35 4.75
CA ARG A 460 0.57 0.48 4.09
C ARG A 460 0.47 0.41 2.57
N PHE A 461 0.16 -0.78 2.02
CA PHE A 461 0.02 -0.94 0.57
C PHE A 461 -1.21 -0.17 0.07
N GLN A 462 -2.37 -0.33 0.71
CA GLN A 462 -3.58 0.35 0.28
C GLN A 462 -3.49 1.86 0.48
N MET A 463 -2.97 2.33 1.61
CA MET A 463 -2.77 3.77 1.85
C MET A 463 -1.87 4.41 0.80
N ARG A 464 -0.81 3.71 0.39
CA ARG A 464 0.18 4.22 -0.56
C ARG A 464 -0.24 4.13 -2.02
N HIS A 465 -1.00 3.10 -2.41
CA HIS A 465 -1.29 2.85 -3.82
C HIS A 465 -2.78 2.90 -4.17
N VAL A 466 -3.68 2.61 -3.23
CA VAL A 466 -5.12 2.50 -3.49
C VAL A 466 -5.88 3.76 -3.07
N PHE A 467 -5.48 4.41 -1.98
CA PHE A 467 -6.18 5.58 -1.42
C PHE A 467 -5.51 6.93 -1.76
N VAL A 468 -4.66 6.98 -2.79
CA VAL A 468 -3.83 8.16 -3.14
C VAL A 468 -4.64 9.40 -3.52
N ASN A 469 -5.86 9.21 -4.05
CA ASN A 469 -6.70 10.27 -4.61
C ASN A 469 -8.01 10.52 -3.83
N LEU A 470 -8.10 10.07 -2.57
CA LEU A 470 -9.33 10.14 -1.76
C LEU A 470 -9.29 11.16 -0.62
#